data_AF-A0A3S9VBX0-F1
#
_entry.id   AF-A0A3S9VBX0-F1
#
_cell.length_a   1.000
_cell.length_b   1.000
_cell.length_c   1.000
_cell.angle_alpha   90.00
_cell.angle_beta   90.00
_cell.angle_gamma   90.00
#
_symmetry.space_group_name_H-M   'P 1'
#
loop_
_entity.id
_entity.type
_entity.pdbx_description
1 polymer ?
#
loop_
_entity_poly.entity_id
_entity_poly.type
_entity_poly.pdbx_seq_one_letter_code
_entity_poly.pdbx_strand_id
1 'polypeptide(L)'
;MKSLRLQKLYLCSDLERAARMVSFDPKTTVILGGNDTGKSSLIKSIYSAFGADAYKVHPNWRKANPHILVDFTLNGTPYRILRTGSNFALFNGSSELLWLASGISSGVAEKMAELLDFRLQLRNRDGDLVVPPPAYSFLPYYIDQDIGWLKTWSSFAGLAQFENAKQDAAYFHTGLRPNDYYVAKAEKLTAESEKETLRIDRRAVDRASRRLQAKRTSLKFDLQPAAFGERLEELLERCQRLQAEQEAIQKSLVELHSQRAVVLEQMHIAQQALAELDGDYEFLRNISESEVFCPTCGTSHDNDFANKFGLIGDADLCRGFLLEAKQDLARLEQRITEQRAKFDGFSDQIGSINRLLDEQRGDVRLRDLLEGESERLVDEAIASELSSLDEQIGALDARADEAAATMKSYDDRKHQKSIKDLYLVFRLAKLTPFSGR
;
A
#
# COMPACT_ATOMS: atom_id res chain seq x y z
N MET A 1 27.18 -18.34 -16.33
CA MET A 1 26.23 -19.31 -15.75
C MET A 1 26.93 -20.16 -14.72
N LYS A 2 26.25 -20.48 -13.62
CA LYS A 2 26.79 -21.37 -12.58
C LYS A 2 26.82 -22.82 -13.09
N SER A 3 27.85 -23.56 -12.71
CA SER A 3 27.98 -25.00 -13.00
C SER A 3 27.11 -25.80 -12.03
N LEU A 4 25.98 -26.31 -12.52
CA LEU A 4 25.14 -27.28 -11.79
C LEU A 4 25.61 -28.70 -12.08
N ARG A 5 25.88 -29.49 -11.04
CA ARG A 5 26.19 -30.93 -11.16
C ARG A 5 25.27 -31.76 -10.28
N LEU A 6 24.59 -32.72 -10.89
CA LEU A 6 23.72 -33.67 -10.21
C LEU A 6 24.58 -34.71 -9.47
N GLN A 7 24.19 -35.05 -8.25
CA GLN A 7 24.87 -36.06 -7.42
C GLN A 7 24.00 -37.28 -7.20
N LYS A 8 22.78 -37.07 -6.68
CA LYS A 8 21.84 -38.16 -6.38
C LYS A 8 20.40 -37.73 -6.63
N LEU A 9 19.57 -38.67 -7.01
CA LEU A 9 18.12 -38.53 -7.14
C LEU A 9 17.46 -39.58 -6.23
N TYR A 10 16.56 -39.12 -5.38
CA TYR A 10 15.71 -39.96 -4.55
C TYR A 10 14.26 -39.78 -5.00
N LEU A 11 13.58 -40.90 -5.14
CA LEU A 11 12.18 -40.98 -5.52
C LEU A 11 11.49 -41.83 -4.47
N CYS A 12 10.40 -41.32 -3.90
CA CYS A 12 9.59 -42.06 -2.95
C CYS A 12 8.11 -41.90 -3.31
N SER A 13 7.36 -42.99 -3.37
CA SER A 13 5.91 -42.95 -3.53
C SER A 13 5.26 -43.70 -2.37
N ASP A 14 4.45 -42.97 -1.60
CA ASP A 14 3.67 -43.57 -0.51
C ASP A 14 2.56 -44.48 -1.06
N LEU A 15 2.03 -44.14 -2.24
CA LEU A 15 0.97 -44.89 -2.93
C LEU A 15 1.47 -46.25 -3.43
N GLU A 16 2.65 -46.26 -4.03
CA GLU A 16 3.30 -47.48 -4.52
C GLU A 16 4.09 -48.21 -3.41
N ARG A 17 4.22 -47.60 -2.22
CA ARG A 17 5.05 -48.07 -1.10
C ARG A 17 6.47 -48.43 -1.54
N ALA A 18 7.02 -47.63 -2.45
CA ALA A 18 8.28 -47.92 -3.11
C ALA A 18 9.17 -46.68 -3.15
N ALA A 19 10.48 -46.90 -3.01
CA ALA A 19 11.49 -45.87 -3.13
C ALA A 19 12.63 -46.32 -4.04
N ARG A 20 13.27 -45.35 -4.68
CA ARG A 20 14.44 -45.57 -5.54
C ARG A 20 15.45 -44.47 -5.32
N MET A 21 16.71 -44.87 -5.17
CA MET A 21 17.85 -43.97 -5.13
C MET A 21 18.74 -44.23 -6.35
N VAL A 22 19.16 -43.17 -7.04
CA VAL A 22 20.08 -43.24 -8.17
C VAL A 22 21.20 -42.24 -7.94
N SER A 23 22.45 -42.70 -8.01
CA SER A 23 23.63 -41.85 -7.96
C SER A 23 24.11 -41.54 -9.38
N PHE A 24 24.55 -40.30 -9.61
CA PHE A 24 25.07 -39.85 -10.90
C PHE A 24 26.59 -39.75 -10.85
N ASP A 25 27.25 -40.23 -11.90
CA ASP A 25 28.68 -40.03 -12.10
C ASP A 25 28.97 -38.56 -12.45
N PRO A 26 30.06 -37.95 -11.92
CA PRO A 26 30.42 -36.56 -12.21
C PRO A 26 30.73 -36.25 -13.68
N LYS A 27 31.00 -37.25 -14.51
CA LYS A 27 31.28 -37.10 -15.94
C LYS A 27 30.11 -37.55 -16.79
N THR A 28 29.78 -38.84 -16.75
CA THR A 28 28.79 -39.43 -17.66
C THR A 28 28.03 -40.56 -16.98
N THR A 29 26.71 -40.45 -16.94
CA THR A 29 25.81 -41.53 -16.49
C THR A 29 25.00 -42.05 -17.68
N VAL A 30 25.01 -43.36 -17.91
CA VAL A 30 24.21 -44.01 -18.97
C VAL A 30 23.06 -44.78 -18.32
N ILE A 31 21.82 -44.47 -18.70
CA ILE A 31 20.62 -45.16 -18.21
C ILE A 31 20.14 -46.14 -19.27
N LEU A 32 20.35 -47.43 -19.03
CA LEU A 32 19.96 -48.52 -19.93
C LEU A 32 18.66 -49.20 -19.45
N GLY A 33 17.84 -49.65 -20.40
CA GLY A 33 16.62 -50.39 -20.12
C GLY A 33 15.70 -50.47 -21.35
N GLY A 34 14.83 -51.48 -21.39
CA GLY A 34 13.83 -51.67 -22.46
C GLY A 34 12.78 -50.55 -22.52
N ASN A 35 11.89 -50.57 -23.50
CA ASN A 35 10.79 -49.59 -23.58
C ASN A 35 9.90 -49.67 -22.33
N ASP A 36 9.33 -48.54 -21.93
CA ASP A 36 8.42 -48.40 -20.78
C ASP A 36 8.96 -48.82 -19.40
N THR A 37 10.27 -49.00 -19.27
CA THR A 37 10.95 -49.31 -17.99
C THR A 37 11.15 -48.09 -17.07
N GLY A 38 10.52 -46.95 -17.36
CA GLY A 38 10.58 -45.74 -16.53
C GLY A 38 11.82 -44.85 -16.70
N LYS A 39 12.68 -45.11 -17.71
CA LYS A 39 13.87 -44.29 -18.00
C LYS A 39 13.54 -42.80 -18.17
N SER A 40 12.52 -42.51 -18.98
CA SER A 40 12.11 -41.14 -19.27
C SER A 40 11.51 -40.48 -18.02
N SER A 41 10.76 -41.24 -17.20
CA SER A 41 10.23 -40.76 -15.92
C SER A 41 11.34 -40.39 -14.93
N LEU A 42 12.42 -41.18 -14.86
CA LEU A 42 13.59 -40.90 -14.01
C LEU A 42 14.24 -39.56 -14.39
N ILE A 43 14.53 -39.35 -15.68
CA ILE A 43 15.17 -38.12 -16.16
C ILE A 43 14.25 -36.91 -15.99
N LYS A 44 12.96 -37.04 -16.32
CA LYS A 44 11.96 -35.97 -16.17
C LYS A 44 11.80 -35.53 -14.72
N SER A 45 11.95 -36.45 -13.76
CA SER A 45 11.84 -36.16 -12.33
C SER A 45 12.92 -35.19 -11.85
N ILE A 46 14.12 -35.25 -12.43
CA ILE A 46 15.21 -34.32 -12.09
C ILE A 46 14.75 -32.88 -12.31
N TYR A 47 14.31 -32.55 -13.53
CA TYR A 47 13.86 -31.21 -13.88
C TYR A 47 12.57 -30.81 -13.16
N SER A 48 11.67 -31.77 -12.94
CA SER A 48 10.46 -31.56 -12.16
C SER A 48 10.78 -31.11 -10.73
N ALA A 49 11.84 -31.63 -10.09
CA ALA A 49 12.26 -31.17 -8.76
C ALA A 49 12.62 -29.68 -8.72
N PHE A 50 13.16 -29.13 -9.82
CA PHE A 50 13.46 -27.70 -9.98
C PHE A 50 12.26 -26.88 -10.46
N GLY A 51 11.06 -27.46 -10.59
CA GLY A 51 9.87 -26.76 -11.10
C GLY A 51 9.83 -26.64 -12.62
N ALA A 52 10.67 -27.38 -13.34
CA ALA A 52 10.69 -27.46 -14.79
C ALA A 52 10.00 -28.75 -15.28
N ASP A 53 8.67 -28.73 -15.32
CA ASP A 53 7.90 -29.90 -15.74
C ASP A 53 8.05 -30.19 -17.24
N ALA A 54 8.32 -31.46 -17.56
CA ALA A 54 8.49 -31.93 -18.93
C ALA A 54 7.18 -31.80 -19.73
N TYR A 55 7.30 -31.65 -21.06
CA TYR A 55 6.17 -31.48 -21.99
C TYR A 55 5.08 -32.55 -21.78
N LYS A 56 5.50 -33.80 -21.63
CA LYS A 56 4.64 -34.95 -21.36
C LYS A 56 5.21 -35.77 -20.23
N VAL A 57 4.35 -36.17 -19.29
CA VAL A 57 4.70 -37.10 -18.21
C VAL A 57 3.72 -38.26 -18.27
N HIS A 58 4.23 -39.49 -18.15
CA HIS A 58 3.42 -40.71 -18.27
C HIS A 58 2.32 -40.72 -17.19
N PRO A 59 1.06 -41.07 -17.51
CA PRO A 59 -0.05 -41.06 -16.56
C PRO A 59 0.22 -41.91 -15.30
N ASN A 60 0.82 -43.10 -15.46
CA ASN A 60 1.15 -43.95 -14.30
C ASN A 60 2.18 -43.28 -13.38
N TRP A 61 3.12 -42.50 -13.92
CA TRP A 61 4.08 -41.76 -13.10
C TRP A 61 3.41 -40.63 -12.32
N ARG A 62 2.45 -39.94 -12.95
CA ARG A 62 1.64 -38.92 -12.25
C ARG A 62 0.79 -39.54 -11.14
N LYS A 63 0.17 -40.70 -11.40
CA LYS A 63 -0.62 -41.44 -10.41
C LYS A 63 0.22 -41.93 -9.22
N ALA A 64 1.47 -42.33 -9.47
CA ALA A 64 2.40 -42.71 -8.41
C ALA A 64 2.77 -41.53 -7.48
N ASN A 65 2.53 -40.28 -7.89
CA ASN A 65 2.76 -39.06 -7.09
C ASN A 65 4.09 -39.08 -6.30
N PRO A 66 5.25 -39.21 -6.97
CA PRO A 66 6.52 -39.36 -6.27
C PRO A 66 6.93 -38.06 -5.57
N HIS A 67 7.42 -38.19 -4.35
CA HIS A 67 8.30 -37.22 -3.70
C HIS A 67 9.68 -37.30 -4.34
N ILE A 68 10.20 -36.16 -4.78
CA ILE A 68 11.44 -36.08 -5.55
C ILE A 68 12.45 -35.24 -4.78
N LEU A 69 13.57 -35.84 -4.39
CA LEU A 69 14.70 -35.13 -3.80
C LEU A 69 15.91 -35.24 -4.74
N VAL A 70 16.56 -34.12 -5.03
CA VAL A 70 17.78 -34.08 -5.83
C VAL A 70 18.90 -33.47 -4.99
N ASP A 71 19.98 -34.23 -4.83
CA ASP A 71 21.26 -33.71 -4.34
C ASP A 71 22.06 -33.19 -5.53
N PHE A 72 22.55 -31.97 -5.43
CA PHE A 72 23.33 -31.33 -6.49
C PHE A 72 24.36 -30.36 -5.92
N THR A 73 25.29 -29.94 -6.77
CA THR A 73 26.23 -28.86 -6.44
C THR A 73 26.09 -27.71 -7.41
N LEU A 74 26.27 -26.49 -6.91
CA LEU A 74 26.40 -25.27 -7.70
C LEU A 74 27.78 -24.68 -7.47
N ASN A 75 28.60 -24.65 -8.52
CA ASN A 75 30.01 -24.25 -8.44
C ASN A 75 30.76 -24.97 -7.29
N GLY A 76 30.44 -26.25 -7.06
CA GLY A 76 31.03 -27.06 -5.98
C GLY A 76 30.34 -26.94 -4.62
N THR A 77 29.44 -25.98 -4.42
CA THR A 77 28.69 -25.84 -3.17
C THR A 77 27.50 -26.81 -3.14
N PRO A 78 27.34 -27.68 -2.12
CA PRO A 78 26.28 -28.67 -2.06
C PRO A 78 24.92 -28.09 -1.65
N TYR A 79 23.86 -28.56 -2.32
CA TYR A 79 22.47 -28.22 -2.09
C TYR A 79 21.58 -29.45 -2.28
N ARG A 80 20.35 -29.38 -1.73
CA ARG A 80 19.30 -30.36 -2.02
C ARG A 80 17.99 -29.65 -2.32
N ILE A 81 17.26 -30.14 -3.30
CA ILE A 81 15.92 -29.63 -3.64
C ILE A 81 14.90 -30.76 -3.56
N LEU A 82 13.86 -30.54 -2.77
CA LEU A 82 12.74 -31.45 -2.58
C LEU A 82 11.51 -30.89 -3.28
N ARG A 83 10.80 -31.74 -4.01
CA ARG A 83 9.45 -31.50 -4.48
C ARG A 83 8.50 -32.59 -3.97
N THR A 84 7.42 -32.16 -3.34
CA THR A 84 6.31 -33.02 -2.90
C THR A 84 5.00 -32.41 -3.39
N GLY A 85 4.43 -32.99 -4.45
CA GLY A 85 3.27 -32.42 -5.13
C GLY A 85 3.57 -31.02 -5.70
N SER A 86 2.89 -30.00 -5.17
CA SER A 86 3.11 -28.59 -5.47
C SER A 86 4.13 -27.91 -4.57
N ASN A 87 4.57 -28.56 -3.49
CA ASN A 87 5.48 -27.97 -2.50
C ASN A 87 6.94 -28.16 -2.91
N PHE A 88 7.74 -27.12 -2.70
CA PHE A 88 9.17 -27.11 -2.98
C PHE A 88 9.93 -26.69 -1.73
N ALA A 89 11.03 -27.37 -1.44
CA ALA A 89 11.95 -26.99 -0.37
C ALA A 89 13.40 -27.06 -0.85
N LEU A 90 14.19 -26.06 -0.48
CA LEU A 90 15.63 -25.99 -0.78
C LEU A 90 16.41 -26.08 0.53
N PHE A 91 17.46 -26.90 0.53
CA PHE A 91 18.33 -27.13 1.66
C PHE A 91 19.79 -26.87 1.30
N ASN A 92 20.60 -26.49 2.29
CA ASN A 92 22.06 -26.44 2.14
C ASN A 92 22.68 -27.84 2.29
N GLY A 93 24.01 -27.93 2.14
CA GLY A 93 24.76 -29.17 2.31
C GLY A 93 24.54 -29.86 3.67
N SER A 94 24.34 -29.08 4.73
CA SER A 94 24.12 -29.53 6.11
C SER A 94 22.69 -29.97 6.40
N SER A 95 21.80 -30.03 5.39
CA SER A 95 20.36 -30.32 5.52
C SER A 95 19.54 -29.22 6.18
N GLU A 96 20.06 -28.00 6.33
CA GLU A 96 19.29 -26.90 6.89
C GLU A 96 18.35 -26.32 5.81
N LEU A 97 17.09 -26.07 6.20
CA LEU A 97 16.08 -25.51 5.31
C LEU A 97 16.44 -24.06 4.98
N LEU A 98 16.67 -23.77 3.69
CA LEU A 98 16.94 -22.42 3.20
C LEU A 98 15.68 -21.72 2.69
N TRP A 99 14.73 -22.48 2.14
CA TRP A 99 13.53 -21.93 1.50
C TRP A 99 12.44 -22.99 1.33
N LEU A 100 11.18 -22.56 1.40
CA LEU A 100 9.97 -23.36 1.24
C LEU A 100 8.90 -22.56 0.49
N ALA A 101 8.22 -23.17 -0.48
CA ALA A 101 7.07 -22.58 -1.16
C ALA A 101 6.06 -23.63 -1.66
N SER A 102 4.85 -23.19 -2.04
CA SER A 102 3.75 -24.03 -2.53
C SER A 102 3.19 -23.54 -3.87
N GLY A 103 3.59 -24.18 -4.96
CA GLY A 103 3.16 -23.89 -6.33
C GLY A 103 4.26 -23.28 -7.18
N ILE A 104 4.31 -23.62 -8.47
CA ILE A 104 5.36 -23.15 -9.41
C ILE A 104 5.31 -21.63 -9.61
N SER A 105 4.11 -21.04 -9.54
CA SER A 105 3.87 -19.59 -9.63
C SER A 105 4.10 -18.84 -8.30
N SER A 106 4.51 -19.53 -7.23
CA SER A 106 4.61 -18.96 -5.86
C SER A 106 6.05 -18.76 -5.38
N GLY A 107 6.89 -18.05 -6.14
CA GLY A 107 8.26 -17.79 -5.72
C GLY A 107 9.28 -18.84 -6.17
N VAL A 108 8.86 -19.96 -6.77
CA VAL A 108 9.79 -21.00 -7.29
C VAL A 108 10.62 -20.43 -8.44
N ALA A 109 9.99 -19.69 -9.36
CA ALA A 109 10.68 -19.07 -10.49
C ALA A 109 11.77 -18.10 -10.01
N GLU A 110 11.43 -17.22 -9.09
CA GLU A 110 12.31 -16.22 -8.48
C GLU A 110 13.45 -16.89 -7.71
N LYS A 111 13.15 -17.91 -6.89
CA LYS A 111 14.18 -18.59 -6.11
C LYS A 111 15.14 -19.38 -6.99
N MET A 112 14.64 -20.05 -8.02
CA MET A 112 15.50 -20.76 -8.96
C MET A 112 16.32 -19.79 -9.82
N ALA A 113 15.74 -18.64 -10.20
CA ALA A 113 16.45 -17.58 -10.91
C ALA A 113 17.60 -17.01 -10.07
N GLU A 114 17.37 -16.71 -8.79
CA GLU A 114 18.40 -16.29 -7.84
C GLU A 114 19.49 -17.36 -7.67
N LEU A 115 19.06 -18.61 -7.42
CA LEU A 115 19.95 -19.73 -7.17
C LEU A 115 20.88 -19.99 -8.37
N LEU A 116 20.34 -19.97 -9.59
CA LEU A 116 21.07 -20.24 -10.84
C LEU A 116 21.76 -18.99 -11.44
N ASP A 117 21.51 -17.80 -10.88
CA ASP A 117 21.89 -16.49 -11.44
C ASP A 117 21.35 -16.31 -12.88
N PHE A 118 20.06 -16.60 -13.04
CA PHE A 118 19.31 -16.52 -14.28
C PHE A 118 18.39 -15.29 -14.25
N ARG A 119 18.91 -14.13 -14.66
CA ARG A 119 18.19 -12.84 -14.60
C ARG A 119 17.48 -12.49 -15.92
N LEU A 120 17.12 -13.51 -16.69
CA LEU A 120 16.26 -13.32 -17.86
C LEU A 120 14.89 -12.86 -17.39
N GLN A 121 14.38 -11.76 -17.94
CA GLN A 121 13.01 -11.33 -17.75
C GLN A 121 12.28 -11.34 -19.09
N LEU A 122 11.05 -11.86 -19.08
CA LEU A 122 10.22 -11.98 -20.27
C LEU A 122 8.92 -11.21 -20.06
N ARG A 123 8.38 -10.67 -21.16
CA ARG A 123 7.11 -9.97 -21.16
C ARG A 123 5.95 -10.96 -21.22
N ASN A 124 5.07 -10.95 -20.23
CA ASN A 124 3.83 -11.74 -20.23
C ASN A 124 2.82 -11.16 -21.25
N ARG A 125 1.64 -11.79 -21.35
CA ARG A 125 0.57 -11.33 -22.26
C ARG A 125 -0.06 -10.00 -21.85
N ASP A 126 -0.01 -9.68 -20.56
CA ASP A 126 -0.55 -8.45 -19.99
C ASP A 126 0.42 -7.26 -20.18
N GLY A 127 1.65 -7.55 -20.61
CA GLY A 127 2.67 -6.55 -20.91
C GLY A 127 3.69 -6.36 -19.80
N ASP A 128 3.59 -7.09 -18.69
CA ASP A 128 4.48 -7.00 -17.54
C ASP A 128 5.75 -7.83 -17.75
N LEU A 129 6.86 -7.35 -17.20
CA LEU A 129 8.09 -8.12 -17.11
C LEU A 129 8.05 -9.06 -15.91
N VAL A 130 8.23 -10.34 -16.17
CA VAL A 130 8.23 -11.37 -15.14
C VAL A 130 9.45 -12.28 -15.26
N VAL A 131 9.85 -12.84 -14.13
CA VAL A 131 10.84 -13.92 -14.09
C VAL A 131 10.19 -15.16 -14.70
N PRO A 132 10.76 -15.73 -15.78
CA PRO A 132 10.16 -16.88 -16.42
C PRO A 132 10.34 -18.14 -15.56
N PRO A 133 9.48 -19.16 -15.72
CA PRO A 133 9.58 -20.41 -14.99
C PRO A 133 10.96 -21.09 -15.13
N PRO A 134 11.38 -21.92 -14.15
CA PRO A 134 12.68 -22.58 -14.16
C PRO A 134 12.95 -23.40 -15.44
N ALA A 135 11.91 -23.85 -16.14
CA ALA A 135 12.01 -24.49 -17.44
C ALA A 135 12.91 -23.73 -18.43
N TYR A 136 12.86 -22.40 -18.43
CA TYR A 136 13.69 -21.57 -19.32
C TYR A 136 15.19 -21.64 -18.99
N SER A 137 15.56 -21.94 -17.75
CA SER A 137 16.96 -22.18 -17.36
C SER A 137 17.50 -23.52 -17.88
N PHE A 138 16.63 -24.51 -18.11
CA PHE A 138 17.03 -25.86 -18.49
C PHE A 138 16.86 -26.19 -19.98
N LEU A 139 16.26 -25.28 -20.76
CA LEU A 139 15.94 -25.51 -22.18
C LEU A 139 17.10 -26.06 -23.04
N PRO A 140 18.35 -25.56 -22.95
CA PRO A 140 19.45 -26.08 -23.76
C PRO A 140 20.00 -27.43 -23.27
N TYR A 141 19.70 -27.81 -22.03
CA TYR A 141 20.34 -28.92 -21.34
C TYR A 141 19.49 -30.20 -21.34
N TYR A 142 18.25 -30.12 -21.81
CA TYR A 142 17.34 -31.26 -21.89
C TYR A 142 16.62 -31.36 -23.23
N ILE A 143 16.73 -32.52 -23.87
CA ILE A 143 15.96 -32.90 -25.06
C ILE A 143 14.99 -34.00 -24.65
N ASP A 144 13.69 -33.66 -24.65
CA ASP A 144 12.65 -34.63 -24.33
C ASP A 144 12.49 -35.66 -25.45
N GLN A 145 12.28 -36.94 -25.09
CA GLN A 145 12.16 -38.01 -26.07
C GLN A 145 10.86 -37.94 -26.88
N ASP A 146 9.77 -37.42 -26.31
CA ASP A 146 8.45 -37.39 -26.95
C ASP A 146 8.35 -36.26 -27.99
N ILE A 147 8.94 -35.08 -27.72
CA ILE A 147 8.81 -33.90 -28.59
C ILE A 147 10.14 -33.29 -29.04
N GLY A 148 11.23 -33.52 -28.32
CA GLY A 148 12.51 -32.84 -28.54
C GLY A 148 13.14 -33.11 -29.90
N TRP A 149 12.87 -34.28 -30.50
CA TRP A 149 13.32 -34.64 -31.86
C TRP A 149 12.48 -34.00 -32.98
N LEU A 150 11.22 -33.68 -32.71
CA LEU A 150 10.32 -33.05 -33.67
C LEU A 150 10.40 -31.53 -33.64
N LYS A 151 10.58 -30.96 -32.43
CA LYS A 151 10.57 -29.52 -32.21
C LYS A 151 11.62 -29.11 -31.19
N THR A 152 12.61 -28.35 -31.64
CA THR A 152 13.65 -27.78 -30.76
C THR A 152 13.06 -26.82 -29.73
N TRP A 153 13.71 -26.69 -28.57
CA TRP A 153 13.32 -25.77 -27.49
C TRP A 153 11.86 -25.99 -27.03
N SER A 154 11.42 -27.25 -26.95
CA SER A 154 10.03 -27.60 -26.62
C SER A 154 9.92 -28.74 -25.59
N SER A 155 11.02 -29.08 -24.91
CA SER A 155 11.12 -30.21 -23.98
C SER A 155 10.27 -30.05 -22.70
N PHE A 156 9.86 -28.83 -22.36
CA PHE A 156 9.13 -28.49 -21.15
C PHE A 156 7.70 -28.00 -21.44
N ALA A 157 6.81 -28.16 -20.46
CA ALA A 157 5.46 -27.63 -20.49
C ALA A 157 5.45 -26.10 -20.24
N GLY A 158 4.36 -25.42 -20.61
CA GLY A 158 4.16 -24.00 -20.28
C GLY A 158 5.00 -22.99 -21.07
N LEU A 159 5.67 -23.39 -22.14
CA LEU A 159 6.55 -22.50 -22.91
C LEU A 159 5.82 -21.49 -23.84
N ALA A 160 4.49 -21.58 -23.96
CA ALA A 160 3.67 -20.71 -24.82
C ALA A 160 3.13 -19.45 -24.11
N GLN A 161 3.62 -19.18 -22.89
CA GLN A 161 3.18 -18.07 -22.04
C GLN A 161 3.79 -16.72 -22.46
N PHE A 162 4.93 -16.75 -23.16
CA PHE A 162 5.72 -15.57 -23.50
C PHE A 162 5.99 -15.49 -25.00
N GLU A 163 5.98 -14.29 -25.57
CA GLU A 163 6.35 -14.05 -26.96
C GLU A 163 7.88 -14.06 -27.12
N ASN A 164 8.37 -14.63 -28.23
CA ASN A 164 9.81 -14.67 -28.59
C ASN A 164 10.76 -15.28 -27.53
N ALA A 165 10.21 -15.94 -26.51
CA ALA A 165 10.95 -16.46 -25.36
C ALA A 165 12.06 -17.46 -25.70
N LYS A 166 11.89 -18.22 -26.80
CA LYS A 166 12.89 -19.16 -27.28
C LYS A 166 14.16 -18.47 -27.74
N GLN A 167 14.03 -17.36 -28.46
CA GLN A 167 15.17 -16.61 -28.98
C GLN A 167 15.91 -15.93 -27.83
N ASP A 168 15.18 -15.31 -26.90
CA ASP A 168 15.77 -14.69 -25.72
C ASP A 168 16.48 -15.71 -24.82
N ALA A 169 15.86 -16.88 -24.56
CA ALA A 169 16.52 -17.96 -23.84
C ALA A 169 17.79 -18.45 -24.57
N ALA A 170 17.75 -18.59 -25.89
CA ALA A 170 18.93 -18.99 -26.67
C ALA A 170 20.06 -17.95 -26.58
N TYR A 171 19.77 -16.66 -26.73
CA TYR A 171 20.76 -15.60 -26.59
C TYR A 171 21.34 -15.50 -25.19
N PHE A 172 20.51 -15.72 -24.17
CA PHE A 172 20.96 -15.82 -22.79
C PHE A 172 21.95 -16.96 -22.59
N HIS A 173 21.56 -18.19 -22.95
CA HIS A 173 22.35 -19.39 -22.69
C HIS A 173 23.63 -19.46 -23.53
N THR A 174 23.63 -18.81 -24.69
CA THR A 174 24.84 -18.65 -25.51
C THR A 174 25.74 -17.51 -25.03
N GLY A 175 25.30 -16.69 -24.08
CA GLY A 175 26.05 -15.52 -23.62
C GLY A 175 26.11 -14.38 -24.66
N LEU A 176 25.34 -14.45 -25.76
CA LEU A 176 25.18 -13.33 -26.69
C LEU A 176 24.50 -12.13 -26.02
N ARG A 177 23.57 -12.40 -25.09
CA ARG A 177 22.89 -11.39 -24.28
C ARG A 177 22.94 -11.86 -22.81
N PRO A 178 23.95 -11.43 -22.02
CA PRO A 178 24.11 -11.89 -20.65
C PRO A 178 23.07 -11.27 -19.71
N ASN A 179 23.16 -11.60 -18.40
CA ASN A 179 22.32 -11.02 -17.35
C ASN A 179 22.20 -9.49 -17.48
N ASP A 180 23.32 -8.80 -17.64
CA ASP A 180 23.37 -7.33 -17.72
C ASP A 180 22.53 -6.77 -18.87
N TYR A 181 22.45 -7.45 -20.02
CA TYR A 181 21.58 -7.04 -21.12
C TYR A 181 20.10 -7.09 -20.71
N TYR A 182 19.68 -8.16 -20.03
CA TYR A 182 18.28 -8.35 -19.65
C TYR A 182 17.88 -7.48 -18.45
N VAL A 183 18.81 -7.20 -17.53
CA VAL A 183 18.62 -6.21 -16.47
C VAL A 183 18.43 -4.82 -17.08
N ALA A 184 19.28 -4.42 -18.03
CA ALA A 184 19.13 -3.15 -18.75
C ALA A 184 17.83 -3.10 -19.57
N LYS A 185 17.46 -4.18 -20.26
CA LYS A 185 16.18 -4.27 -20.98
C LYS A 185 14.99 -4.07 -20.03
N ALA A 186 15.05 -4.63 -18.84
CA ALA A 186 14.00 -4.47 -17.84
C ALA A 186 13.92 -3.03 -17.32
N GLU A 187 15.06 -2.46 -16.94
CA GLU A 187 15.16 -1.08 -16.46
C GLU A 187 14.64 -0.07 -17.49
N LYS A 188 14.99 -0.25 -18.76
CA LYS A 188 14.48 0.59 -19.85
C LYS A 188 12.95 0.57 -19.90
N LEU A 189 12.35 -0.61 -19.88
CA LEU A 189 10.90 -0.76 -19.99
C LEU A 189 10.17 -0.20 -18.76
N THR A 190 10.72 -0.40 -17.56
CA THR A 190 10.19 0.20 -16.33
C THR A 190 10.25 1.73 -16.40
N ALA A 191 11.39 2.31 -16.77
CA ALA A 191 11.54 3.75 -16.91
C ALA A 191 10.60 4.34 -17.98
N GLU A 192 10.42 3.65 -19.12
CA GLU A 192 9.47 4.06 -20.16
C GLU A 192 8.01 4.03 -19.67
N SER A 193 7.64 3.04 -18.85
CA SER A 193 6.30 2.94 -18.26
C SER A 193 6.03 4.04 -17.24
N GLU A 194 6.95 4.25 -16.29
CA GLU A 194 6.85 5.31 -15.27
C GLU A 194 6.78 6.69 -15.93
N LYS A 195 7.56 6.90 -16.99
CA LYS A 195 7.55 8.13 -17.77
C LYS A 195 6.21 8.41 -18.42
N GLU A 196 5.53 7.40 -18.97
CA GLU A 196 4.22 7.63 -19.60
C GLU A 196 3.17 8.02 -18.55
N THR A 197 3.23 7.45 -17.34
CA THR A 197 2.40 7.89 -16.21
C THR A 197 2.63 9.36 -15.88
N LEU A 198 3.88 9.78 -15.69
CA LEU A 198 4.20 11.19 -15.40
C LEU A 198 3.81 12.13 -16.56
N ARG A 199 3.90 11.67 -17.81
CA ARG A 199 3.42 12.44 -18.98
C ARG A 199 1.91 12.64 -18.95
N ILE A 200 1.14 11.66 -18.49
CA ILE A 200 -0.32 11.79 -18.32
C ILE A 200 -0.61 12.85 -17.25
N ASP A 201 0.07 12.79 -16.12
CA ASP A 201 -0.10 13.74 -15.00
C ASP A 201 0.27 15.15 -15.41
N ARG A 202 1.44 15.33 -16.05
CA ARG A 202 1.88 16.61 -16.61
C ARG A 202 0.85 17.20 -17.58
N ARG A 203 0.29 16.38 -18.48
CA ARG A 203 -0.79 16.83 -19.39
C ARG A 203 -2.05 17.20 -18.62
N ALA A 204 -2.36 16.55 -17.51
CA ALA A 204 -3.50 16.90 -16.67
C ALA A 204 -3.32 18.25 -15.98
N VAL A 205 -2.15 18.50 -15.39
CA VAL A 205 -1.78 19.79 -14.76
C VAL A 205 -1.78 20.92 -15.79
N ASP A 206 -1.15 20.73 -16.96
CA ASP A 206 -1.15 21.73 -18.04
C ASP A 206 -2.57 22.06 -18.53
N ARG A 207 -3.45 21.05 -18.69
CA ARG A 207 -4.85 21.29 -19.03
C ARG A 207 -5.61 22.05 -17.94
N ALA A 208 -5.38 21.73 -16.68
CA ALA A 208 -6.00 22.43 -15.56
C ALA A 208 -5.54 23.89 -15.50
N SER A 209 -4.24 24.13 -15.67
CA SER A 209 -3.63 25.46 -15.76
C SER A 209 -4.27 26.31 -16.85
N ARG A 210 -4.32 25.81 -18.09
CA ARG A 210 -4.92 26.54 -19.22
C ARG A 210 -6.38 26.87 -18.99
N ARG A 211 -7.15 25.96 -18.37
CA ARG A 211 -8.55 26.19 -18.03
C ARG A 211 -8.72 27.27 -16.96
N LEU A 212 -7.81 27.31 -15.99
CA LEU A 212 -7.80 28.33 -14.95
C LEU A 212 -7.48 29.69 -15.56
N GLN A 213 -6.40 29.77 -16.35
CA GLN A 213 -5.99 30.99 -17.05
C GLN A 213 -7.08 31.51 -18.01
N ALA A 214 -7.77 30.63 -18.73
CA ALA A 214 -8.84 31.03 -19.65
C ALA A 214 -10.08 31.63 -18.95
N LYS A 215 -10.28 31.35 -17.65
CA LYS A 215 -11.37 31.91 -16.85
C LYS A 215 -11.01 33.23 -16.16
N ARG A 216 -9.74 33.62 -16.18
CA ARG A 216 -9.26 34.84 -15.52
C ARG A 216 -9.49 36.05 -16.42
N THR A 217 -9.97 37.13 -15.81
CA THR A 217 -10.05 38.44 -16.46
C THR A 217 -8.68 39.08 -16.28
N SER A 218 -7.98 39.44 -17.36
CA SER A 218 -6.60 39.93 -17.24
C SER A 218 -6.54 41.26 -16.47
N LEU A 219 -6.28 41.20 -15.17
CA LEU A 219 -5.87 42.36 -14.38
C LEU A 219 -4.35 42.51 -14.58
N LYS A 220 -3.97 43.26 -15.61
CA LYS A 220 -2.57 43.63 -15.83
C LYS A 220 -2.21 44.80 -14.93
N PHE A 221 -1.77 44.54 -13.71
CA PHE A 221 -1.14 45.58 -12.89
C PHE A 221 0.13 45.05 -12.24
N ASP A 222 1.22 45.78 -12.46
CA ASP A 222 2.53 45.58 -11.85
C ASP A 222 2.56 46.44 -10.58
N LEU A 223 2.72 45.82 -9.41
CA LEU A 223 2.44 46.44 -8.12
C LEU A 223 3.71 46.81 -7.33
N GLN A 224 3.74 48.04 -6.80
CA GLN A 224 4.72 48.47 -5.79
C GLN A 224 4.26 48.06 -4.38
N PRO A 225 4.96 47.14 -3.67
CA PRO A 225 4.41 46.43 -2.49
C PRO A 225 4.46 47.17 -1.14
N ALA A 226 5.26 48.22 -0.99
CA ALA A 226 5.71 48.65 0.35
C ALA A 226 4.61 49.30 1.22
N ALA A 227 3.75 50.15 0.65
CA ALA A 227 2.67 50.82 1.40
C ALA A 227 1.41 49.94 1.59
N PHE A 228 1.39 48.77 0.95
CA PHE A 228 0.28 47.81 0.95
C PHE A 228 0.37 46.83 2.11
N GLY A 229 1.58 46.39 2.46
CA GLY A 229 1.84 45.46 3.57
C GLY A 229 1.29 45.96 4.90
N GLU A 230 1.63 47.20 5.29
CA GLU A 230 1.25 47.77 6.59
C GLU A 230 -0.28 47.84 6.80
N ARG A 231 -1.05 48.17 5.75
CA ARG A 231 -2.52 48.22 5.81
C ARG A 231 -3.17 46.84 5.89
N LEU A 232 -2.60 45.87 5.20
CA LEU A 232 -3.06 44.48 5.25
C LEU A 232 -2.79 43.87 6.61
N GLU A 233 -1.64 44.18 7.19
CA GLU A 233 -1.25 43.76 8.54
C GLU A 233 -2.22 44.36 9.58
N GLU A 234 -2.55 45.66 9.46
CA GLU A 234 -3.53 46.32 10.33
C GLU A 234 -4.94 45.67 10.21
N LEU A 235 -5.39 45.34 8.99
CA LEU A 235 -6.67 44.66 8.77
C LEU A 235 -6.66 43.22 9.30
N LEU A 236 -5.56 42.48 9.11
CA LEU A 236 -5.39 41.13 9.63
C LEU A 236 -5.41 41.10 11.15
N GLU A 237 -4.67 42.00 11.81
CA GLU A 237 -4.69 42.12 13.27
C GLU A 237 -6.10 42.45 13.79
N ARG A 238 -6.82 43.33 13.10
CA ARG A 238 -8.18 43.70 13.48
C ARG A 238 -9.16 42.54 13.31
N CYS A 239 -9.07 41.79 12.22
CA CYS A 239 -9.87 40.57 12.00
C CYS A 239 -9.56 39.49 13.04
N GLN A 240 -8.28 39.23 13.33
CA GLN A 240 -7.86 38.24 14.33
C GLN A 240 -8.36 38.62 15.74
N ARG A 241 -8.29 39.91 16.10
CA ARG A 241 -8.81 40.40 17.38
C ARG A 241 -10.32 40.20 17.50
N LEU A 242 -11.07 40.56 16.45
CA LEU A 242 -12.52 40.38 16.42
C LEU A 242 -12.91 38.89 16.50
N GLN A 243 -12.19 38.02 15.80
CA GLN A 243 -12.44 36.58 15.86
C GLN A 243 -12.17 36.02 17.26
N ALA A 244 -11.07 36.42 17.91
CA ALA A 244 -10.76 36.01 19.27
C ALA A 244 -11.80 36.51 20.30
N GLU A 245 -12.28 37.75 20.16
CA GLU A 245 -13.36 38.29 21.00
C GLU A 245 -14.68 37.55 20.78
N GLN A 246 -15.01 37.20 19.52
CA GLN A 246 -16.21 36.44 19.18
C GLN A 246 -16.16 35.02 19.77
N GLU A 247 -15.04 34.31 19.63
CA GLU A 247 -14.84 32.98 20.20
C GLU A 247 -14.94 33.00 21.74
N ALA A 248 -14.37 34.01 22.39
CA ALA A 248 -14.47 34.18 23.85
C ALA A 248 -15.93 34.38 24.31
N ILE A 249 -16.71 35.20 23.59
CA ILE A 249 -18.12 35.43 23.90
C ILE A 249 -18.97 34.19 23.64
N GLN A 250 -18.73 33.46 22.54
CA GLN A 250 -19.41 32.20 22.27
C GLN A 250 -19.16 31.16 23.36
N LYS A 251 -17.89 31.02 23.78
CA LYS A 251 -17.54 30.13 24.90
C LYS A 251 -18.25 30.53 26.19
N SER A 252 -18.27 31.83 26.50
CA SER A 252 -18.99 32.34 27.68
C SER A 252 -20.50 32.08 27.59
N LEU A 253 -21.12 32.21 26.42
CA LEU A 253 -22.54 31.93 26.23
C LEU A 253 -22.87 30.45 26.41
N VAL A 254 -22.03 29.55 25.90
CA VAL A 254 -22.18 28.10 26.10
C VAL A 254 -22.10 27.74 27.58
N GLU A 255 -21.11 28.29 28.30
CA GLU A 255 -20.95 28.08 29.74
C GLU A 255 -22.17 28.59 30.54
N LEU A 256 -22.65 29.80 30.23
CA LEU A 256 -23.83 30.37 30.89
C LEU A 256 -25.11 29.58 30.59
N HIS A 257 -25.30 29.10 29.36
CA HIS A 257 -26.44 28.26 29.00
C HIS A 257 -26.39 26.90 29.69
N SER A 258 -25.20 26.31 29.85
CA SER A 258 -25.00 25.08 30.61
C SER A 258 -25.33 25.28 32.10
N GLN A 259 -24.84 26.34 32.72
CA GLN A 259 -25.16 26.69 34.12
C GLN A 259 -26.67 26.90 34.31
N ARG A 260 -27.31 27.61 33.37
CA ARG A 260 -28.77 27.82 33.39
C ARG A 260 -29.53 26.48 33.32
N ALA A 261 -29.10 25.56 32.46
CA ALA A 261 -29.74 24.24 32.36
C ALA A 261 -29.63 23.45 33.67
N VAL A 262 -28.47 23.47 34.33
CA VAL A 262 -28.25 22.82 35.63
C VAL A 262 -29.18 23.40 36.71
N VAL A 263 -29.27 24.73 36.81
CA VAL A 263 -30.14 25.39 37.81
C VAL A 263 -31.61 25.06 37.54
N LEU A 264 -32.04 25.04 36.28
CA LEU A 264 -33.42 24.65 35.93
C LEU A 264 -33.74 23.21 36.31
N GLU A 265 -32.81 22.28 36.09
CA GLU A 265 -32.97 20.88 36.48
C GLU A 265 -33.03 20.72 38.01
N GLN A 266 -32.13 21.39 38.72
CA GLN A 266 -32.13 21.41 40.20
C GLN A 266 -33.44 21.97 40.75
N MET A 267 -33.96 23.04 40.15
CA MET A 267 -35.26 23.60 40.50
C MET A 267 -36.40 22.61 40.23
N HIS A 268 -36.33 21.85 39.13
CA HIS A 268 -37.35 20.85 38.81
C HIS A 268 -37.37 19.72 39.84
N ILE A 269 -36.20 19.17 40.20
CA ILE A 269 -36.06 18.13 41.22
C ILE A 269 -36.55 18.65 42.58
N ALA A 270 -36.14 19.84 42.99
CA ALA A 270 -36.55 20.43 44.27
C ALA A 270 -38.06 20.74 44.31
N GLN A 271 -38.69 21.09 43.17
CA GLN A 271 -40.14 21.26 43.08
C GLN A 271 -40.89 19.94 43.22
N GLN A 272 -40.38 18.85 42.63
CA GLN A 272 -40.96 17.52 42.78
C GLN A 272 -40.83 17.02 44.23
N ALA A 273 -39.64 17.13 44.81
CA ALA A 273 -39.40 16.75 46.21
C ALA A 273 -40.30 17.55 47.18
N LEU A 274 -40.46 18.86 46.95
CA LEU A 274 -41.37 19.67 47.75
C LEU A 274 -42.83 19.21 47.63
N ALA A 275 -43.29 18.88 46.41
CA ALA A 275 -44.64 18.39 46.18
C ALA A 275 -44.89 17.03 46.83
N GLU A 276 -43.89 16.14 46.82
CA GLU A 276 -43.93 14.84 47.51
C GLU A 276 -43.98 15.03 49.04
N LEU A 277 -43.11 15.87 49.61
CA LEU A 277 -43.08 16.16 51.06
C LEU A 277 -44.39 16.79 51.55
N ASP A 278 -44.93 17.76 50.82
CA ASP A 278 -46.23 18.37 51.14
C ASP A 278 -47.37 17.34 51.04
N GLY A 279 -47.30 16.43 50.04
CA GLY A 279 -48.25 15.32 49.87
C GLY A 279 -48.18 14.29 51.00
N ASP A 280 -46.97 13.90 51.41
CA ASP A 280 -46.70 12.96 52.50
C ASP A 280 -47.19 13.52 53.83
N TYR A 281 -46.95 14.82 54.08
CA TYR A 281 -47.49 15.50 55.26
C TYR A 281 -49.02 15.49 55.30
N GLU A 282 -49.69 15.82 54.19
CA GLU A 282 -51.15 15.80 54.10
C GLU A 282 -51.71 14.37 54.23
N PHE A 283 -51.03 13.36 53.69
CA PHE A 283 -51.39 11.96 53.88
C PHE A 283 -51.33 11.53 55.35
N LEU A 284 -50.20 11.78 56.03
CA LEU A 284 -50.00 11.46 57.44
C LEU A 284 -50.94 12.23 58.38
N ARG A 285 -51.39 13.41 57.96
CA ARG A 285 -52.40 14.20 58.70
C ARG A 285 -53.78 13.55 58.68
N ASN A 286 -54.14 12.85 57.61
CA ASN A 286 -55.48 12.31 57.40
C ASN A 286 -55.66 10.85 57.89
N ILE A 287 -54.61 10.23 58.42
CA ILE A 287 -54.62 8.83 58.89
C ILE A 287 -54.46 8.78 60.42
N SER A 288 -55.22 7.91 61.06
CA SER A 288 -55.23 7.69 62.52
C SER A 288 -54.34 6.53 63.00
N GLU A 289 -53.70 5.81 62.07
CA GLU A 289 -52.77 4.72 62.36
C GLU A 289 -51.47 5.27 62.94
N SER A 290 -50.91 4.58 63.94
CA SER A 290 -49.69 5.01 64.64
C SER A 290 -48.40 4.66 63.88
N GLU A 291 -48.46 3.69 62.98
CA GLU A 291 -47.35 3.28 62.11
C GLU A 291 -47.84 3.27 60.66
N VAL A 292 -47.02 3.81 59.76
CA VAL A 292 -47.30 3.91 58.32
C VAL A 292 -46.15 3.29 57.55
N PHE A 293 -46.51 2.43 56.59
CA PHE A 293 -45.53 1.74 55.76
C PHE A 293 -45.23 2.54 54.49
N CYS A 294 -43.96 2.86 54.23
CA CYS A 294 -43.58 3.56 53.02
C CYS A 294 -43.67 2.64 51.79
N PRO A 295 -44.50 2.94 50.78
CA PRO A 295 -44.63 2.12 49.58
C PRO A 295 -43.39 2.15 48.68
N THR A 296 -42.50 3.13 48.86
CA THR A 296 -41.29 3.33 48.04
C THR A 296 -40.08 2.57 48.58
N CYS A 297 -39.85 2.58 49.89
CA CYS A 297 -38.67 1.95 50.50
C CYS A 297 -38.98 0.76 51.42
N GLY A 298 -40.25 0.51 51.73
CA GLY A 298 -40.69 -0.62 52.55
C GLY A 298 -40.35 -0.50 54.05
N THR A 299 -40.04 0.70 54.53
CA THR A 299 -39.75 0.97 55.94
C THR A 299 -41.04 1.34 56.69
N SER A 300 -41.19 0.86 57.93
CA SER A 300 -42.27 1.31 58.83
C SER A 300 -41.84 2.61 59.52
N HIS A 301 -42.68 3.62 59.45
CA HIS A 301 -42.46 4.93 60.06
C HIS A 301 -43.53 5.22 61.11
N ASP A 302 -43.13 5.78 62.25
CA ASP A 302 -44.08 6.21 63.27
C ASP A 302 -44.81 7.48 62.82
N ASN A 303 -46.15 7.46 62.88
CA ASN A 303 -47.00 8.62 62.58
C ASN A 303 -47.10 9.57 63.79
N ASP A 304 -45.94 9.96 64.31
CA ASP A 304 -45.81 10.83 65.49
C ASP A 304 -45.58 12.31 65.11
N PHE A 305 -45.55 13.16 66.13
CA PHE A 305 -45.32 14.59 65.92
C PHE A 305 -43.91 14.88 65.39
N ALA A 306 -42.90 14.10 65.79
CA ALA A 306 -41.51 14.32 65.42
C ALA A 306 -41.28 14.10 63.93
N ASN A 307 -41.81 13.01 63.36
CA ASN A 307 -41.70 12.70 61.93
C ASN A 307 -42.50 13.69 61.06
N LYS A 308 -43.69 14.11 61.51
CA LYS A 308 -44.47 15.17 60.83
C LYS A 308 -43.73 16.50 60.80
N PHE A 309 -43.10 16.87 61.91
CA PHE A 309 -42.29 18.09 61.99
C PHE A 309 -41.02 17.99 61.15
N GLY A 310 -40.42 16.81 61.04
CA GLY A 310 -39.31 16.52 60.13
C GLY A 310 -39.67 16.81 58.66
N LEU A 311 -40.81 16.32 58.18
CA LEU A 311 -41.28 16.59 56.82
C LEU A 311 -41.51 18.08 56.54
N ILE A 312 -42.07 18.82 57.50
CA ILE A 312 -42.23 20.28 57.38
C ILE A 312 -40.85 20.95 57.30
N GLY A 313 -39.89 20.52 58.14
CA GLY A 313 -38.52 21.02 58.11
C GLY A 313 -37.84 20.79 56.77
N ASP A 314 -37.96 19.59 56.20
CA ASP A 314 -37.42 19.25 54.88
C ASP A 314 -38.10 20.05 53.76
N ALA A 315 -39.43 20.26 53.84
CA ALA A 315 -40.17 21.09 52.90
C ALA A 315 -39.72 22.56 52.94
N ASP A 316 -39.45 23.10 54.14
CA ASP A 316 -38.94 24.46 54.29
C ASP A 316 -37.50 24.61 53.76
N LEU A 317 -36.66 23.58 53.89
CA LEU A 317 -35.35 23.52 53.25
C LEU A 317 -35.47 23.54 51.73
N CYS A 318 -36.38 22.75 51.15
CA CYS A 318 -36.66 22.77 49.71
C CYS A 318 -37.16 24.15 49.22
N ARG A 319 -38.04 24.81 49.99
CA ARG A 319 -38.52 26.17 49.69
C ARG A 319 -37.37 27.19 49.71
N GLY A 320 -36.48 27.09 50.70
CA GLY A 320 -35.27 27.92 50.79
C GLY A 320 -34.37 27.75 49.57
N PHE A 321 -34.05 26.50 49.22
CA PHE A 321 -33.25 26.19 48.03
C PHE A 321 -33.89 26.72 46.73
N LEU A 322 -35.21 26.56 46.56
CA LEU A 322 -35.92 27.07 45.38
C LEU A 322 -35.89 28.60 45.27
N LEU A 323 -35.86 29.31 46.39
CA LEU A 323 -35.71 30.78 46.40
C LEU A 323 -34.30 31.19 45.95
N GLU A 324 -33.26 30.52 46.44
CA GLU A 324 -31.87 30.76 46.04
C GLU A 324 -31.66 30.45 44.55
N ALA A 325 -32.11 29.28 44.10
CA ALA A 325 -31.99 28.86 42.70
C ALA A 325 -32.73 29.81 41.73
N LYS A 326 -33.88 30.39 42.14
CA LYS A 326 -34.56 31.44 41.36
C LYS A 326 -33.74 32.72 41.23
N GLN A 327 -33.05 33.13 42.30
CA GLN A 327 -32.19 34.32 42.26
C GLN A 327 -30.98 34.08 41.34
N ASP A 328 -30.38 32.90 41.40
CA ASP A 328 -29.26 32.53 40.55
C ASP A 328 -29.67 32.41 39.07
N LEU A 329 -30.87 31.88 38.79
CA LEU A 329 -31.43 31.86 37.44
C LEU A 329 -31.59 33.28 36.87
N ALA A 330 -32.13 34.22 37.66
CA ALA A 330 -32.28 35.61 37.23
C ALA A 330 -30.93 36.27 36.91
N ARG A 331 -29.91 36.02 37.74
CA ARG A 331 -28.54 36.51 37.49
C ARG A 331 -27.94 35.91 36.21
N LEU A 332 -28.14 34.62 35.97
CA LEU A 332 -27.66 33.95 34.76
C LEU A 332 -28.36 34.49 33.51
N GLU A 333 -29.67 34.71 33.55
CA GLU A 333 -30.43 35.27 32.42
C GLU A 333 -30.02 36.70 32.08
N GLN A 334 -29.72 37.53 33.08
CA GLN A 334 -29.14 38.85 32.86
C GLN A 334 -27.77 38.76 32.16
N ARG A 335 -26.87 37.92 32.66
CA ARG A 335 -25.53 37.73 32.06
C ARG A 335 -25.60 37.20 30.62
N ILE A 336 -26.52 36.28 30.31
CA ILE A 336 -26.75 35.79 28.95
C ILE A 336 -27.19 36.93 28.03
N THR A 337 -28.09 37.80 28.51
CA THR A 337 -28.60 38.93 27.73
C THR A 337 -27.50 39.95 27.42
N GLU A 338 -26.65 40.26 28.40
CA GLU A 338 -25.50 41.16 28.22
C GLU A 338 -24.47 40.61 27.21
N GLN A 339 -24.19 39.30 27.26
CA GLN A 339 -23.26 38.67 26.32
C GLN A 339 -23.82 38.58 24.90
N ARG A 340 -25.14 38.37 24.74
CA ARG A 340 -25.80 38.41 23.43
C ARG A 340 -25.75 39.80 22.79
N ALA A 341 -25.98 40.86 23.57
CA ALA A 341 -25.86 42.23 23.05
C ALA A 341 -24.45 42.55 22.53
N LYS A 342 -23.40 42.04 23.19
CA LYS A 342 -22.02 42.15 22.70
C LYS A 342 -21.80 41.36 21.41
N PHE A 343 -22.39 40.17 21.31
CA PHE A 343 -22.31 39.33 20.11
C PHE A 343 -22.94 40.00 18.88
N ASP A 344 -24.10 40.64 19.05
CA ASP A 344 -24.80 41.33 17.94
C ASP A 344 -24.02 42.54 17.41
N GLY A 345 -23.21 43.20 18.25
CA GLY A 345 -22.35 44.32 17.87
C GLY A 345 -21.23 43.99 16.88
N PHE A 346 -20.87 42.70 16.72
CA PHE A 346 -19.85 42.29 15.73
C PHE A 346 -20.32 42.46 14.28
N SER A 347 -21.63 42.42 14.02
CA SER A 347 -22.19 42.61 12.68
C SER A 347 -21.83 43.99 12.09
N ASP A 348 -21.86 45.02 12.94
CA ASP A 348 -21.51 46.39 12.54
C ASP A 348 -20.01 46.54 12.27
N GLN A 349 -19.17 45.83 13.02
CA GLN A 349 -17.72 45.83 12.86
C GLN A 349 -17.29 45.11 11.57
N ILE A 350 -17.94 43.99 11.22
CA ILE A 350 -17.76 43.31 9.92
C ILE A 350 -18.17 44.24 8.76
N GLY A 351 -19.27 44.97 8.93
CA GLY A 351 -19.70 45.99 7.97
C GLY A 351 -18.64 47.09 7.74
N SER A 352 -17.91 47.49 8.77
CA SER A 352 -16.83 48.48 8.67
C SER A 352 -15.60 47.97 7.90
N ILE A 353 -15.23 46.70 8.09
CA ILE A 353 -14.12 46.06 7.38
C ILE A 353 -14.43 45.96 5.88
N ASN A 354 -15.66 45.57 5.52
CA ASN A 354 -16.09 45.51 4.12
C ASN A 354 -16.04 46.88 3.44
N ARG A 355 -16.38 47.97 4.15
CA ARG A 355 -16.27 49.34 3.60
C ARG A 355 -14.82 49.75 3.37
N LEU A 356 -13.91 49.39 4.28
CA LEU A 356 -12.47 49.61 4.10
C LEU A 356 -11.90 48.85 2.89
N LEU A 357 -12.41 47.65 2.62
CA LEU A 357 -12.03 46.87 1.43
C LEU A 357 -12.55 47.46 0.11
N ASP A 358 -13.68 48.18 0.16
CA ASP A 358 -14.34 48.80 -1.00
C ASP A 358 -13.95 50.28 -1.23
N GLU A 359 -13.17 50.90 -0.34
CA GLU A 359 -12.74 52.29 -0.48
C GLU A 359 -11.80 52.49 -1.68
N GLN A 360 -12.21 53.36 -2.62
CA GLN A 360 -11.42 53.72 -3.80
C GLN A 360 -10.45 54.87 -3.49
N ARG A 361 -9.16 54.66 -3.72
CA ARG A 361 -8.21 55.75 -3.96
C ARG A 361 -7.46 55.49 -5.26
N GLY A 362 -7.79 56.24 -6.31
CA GLY A 362 -7.13 56.16 -7.61
C GLY A 362 -7.39 54.83 -8.31
N ASP A 363 -8.59 54.67 -8.85
CA ASP A 363 -9.00 53.63 -9.83
C ASP A 363 -8.90 52.14 -9.46
N VAL A 364 -8.34 51.72 -8.32
CA VAL A 364 -8.19 50.28 -7.97
C VAL A 364 -8.77 49.95 -6.60
N ARG A 365 -9.58 48.86 -6.51
CA ARG A 365 -10.09 48.34 -5.23
C ARG A 365 -9.08 47.38 -4.61
N LEU A 366 -9.01 47.35 -3.27
CA LEU A 366 -8.16 46.41 -2.52
C LEU A 366 -8.45 44.94 -2.89
N ARG A 367 -9.71 44.62 -3.21
CA ARG A 367 -10.13 43.31 -3.72
C ARG A 367 -9.42 42.91 -5.02
N ASP A 368 -9.32 43.83 -5.97
CA ASP A 368 -8.72 43.56 -7.28
C ASP A 368 -7.21 43.28 -7.16
N LEU A 369 -6.56 43.91 -6.17
CA LEU A 369 -5.15 43.67 -5.82
C LEU A 369 -4.92 42.28 -5.22
N LEU A 370 -5.79 41.87 -4.29
CA LEU A 370 -5.74 40.53 -3.69
C LEU A 370 -6.00 39.43 -4.72
N GLU A 371 -6.96 39.66 -5.62
CA GLU A 371 -7.23 38.74 -6.74
C GLU A 371 -5.97 38.60 -7.62
N GLY A 372 -5.33 39.70 -8.02
CA GLY A 372 -4.10 39.66 -8.83
C GLY A 372 -2.93 38.91 -8.16
N GLU A 373 -2.68 39.17 -6.87
CA GLU A 373 -1.60 38.47 -6.15
C GLU A 373 -1.91 36.98 -5.91
N SER A 374 -3.17 36.65 -5.68
CA SER A 374 -3.61 35.25 -5.58
C SER A 374 -3.42 34.49 -6.90
N GLU A 375 -3.69 35.14 -8.03
CA GLU A 375 -3.49 34.56 -9.35
C GLU A 375 -2.01 34.30 -9.63
N ARG A 376 -1.13 35.25 -9.28
CA ARG A 376 0.33 35.13 -9.40
C ARG A 376 0.87 33.95 -8.60
N LEU A 377 0.47 33.81 -7.32
CA LEU A 377 0.90 32.71 -6.46
C LEU A 377 0.47 31.35 -7.01
N VAL A 378 -0.74 31.26 -7.57
CA VAL A 378 -1.22 30.02 -8.20
C VAL A 378 -0.44 29.71 -9.47
N ASP A 379 -0.11 30.70 -10.29
CA ASP A 379 0.71 30.50 -11.49
C ASP A 379 2.12 30.03 -11.14
N GLU A 380 2.72 30.58 -10.08
CA GLU A 380 4.02 30.15 -9.57
C GLU A 380 3.98 28.71 -9.04
N ALA A 381 2.95 28.35 -8.28
CA ALA A 381 2.78 27.00 -7.78
C ALA A 381 2.60 25.98 -8.93
N ILE A 382 1.79 26.32 -9.94
CA ILE A 382 1.60 25.47 -11.13
C ILE A 382 2.89 25.36 -11.94
N ALA A 383 3.63 26.46 -12.13
CA ALA A 383 4.89 26.45 -12.86
C ALA A 383 5.94 25.60 -12.14
N SER A 384 6.02 25.69 -10.81
CA SER A 384 6.88 24.85 -9.99
C SER A 384 6.53 23.36 -10.12
N GLU A 385 5.24 23.01 -10.09
CA GLU A 385 4.79 21.62 -10.25
C GLU A 385 5.12 21.06 -11.65
N LEU A 386 4.88 21.86 -12.70
CA LEU A 386 5.24 21.47 -14.07
C LEU A 386 6.75 21.28 -14.23
N SER A 387 7.57 22.15 -13.61
CA SER A 387 9.04 22.01 -13.61
C SER A 387 9.47 20.72 -12.93
N SER A 388 8.90 20.41 -11.75
CA SER A 388 9.17 19.17 -11.02
C SER A 388 8.84 17.93 -11.85
N LEU A 389 7.68 17.92 -12.52
CA LEU A 389 7.28 16.82 -13.41
C LEU A 389 8.22 16.69 -14.62
N ASP A 390 8.64 17.81 -15.21
CA ASP A 390 9.58 17.83 -16.35
C ASP A 390 10.98 17.31 -15.95
N GLU A 391 11.46 17.66 -14.75
CA GLU A 391 12.71 17.13 -14.20
C GLU A 391 12.64 15.61 -13.97
N GLN A 392 11.54 15.11 -13.38
CA GLN A 392 11.34 13.68 -13.17
C GLN A 392 11.26 12.91 -14.50
N ILE A 393 10.54 13.45 -15.50
CA ILE A 393 10.48 12.88 -16.84
C ILE A 393 11.87 12.85 -17.48
N GLY A 394 12.65 13.94 -17.36
CA GLY A 394 14.01 14.03 -17.87
C GLY A 394 14.96 13.00 -17.23
N ALA A 395 14.83 12.77 -15.93
CA ALA A 395 15.60 11.74 -15.22
C ALA A 395 15.26 10.32 -15.70
N LEU A 396 13.98 10.03 -15.94
CA LEU A 396 13.54 8.75 -16.49
C LEU A 396 13.98 8.55 -17.95
N ASP A 397 13.98 9.61 -18.77
CA ASP A 397 14.51 9.57 -20.13
C ASP A 397 16.02 9.24 -20.12
N ALA A 398 16.81 9.92 -19.27
CA ALA A 398 18.24 9.63 -19.12
C ALA A 398 18.51 8.17 -18.69
N ARG A 399 17.72 7.67 -17.73
CA ARG A 399 17.80 6.28 -17.26
C ARG A 399 17.46 5.27 -18.36
N ALA A 400 16.42 5.54 -19.16
CA ALA A 400 16.06 4.70 -20.29
C ALA A 400 17.14 4.68 -21.39
N ASP A 401 17.77 5.83 -21.63
CA ASP A 401 18.87 5.97 -22.60
C ASP A 401 20.15 5.24 -22.15
N GLU A 402 20.51 5.32 -20.87
CA GLU A 402 21.63 4.57 -20.29
C GLU A 402 21.42 3.05 -20.41
N ALA A 403 20.22 2.59 -20.06
CA ALA A 403 19.83 1.20 -20.21
C ALA A 403 19.87 0.76 -21.70
N ALA A 404 19.40 1.62 -22.62
CA ALA A 404 19.47 1.35 -24.06
C ALA A 404 20.92 1.29 -24.58
N ALA A 405 21.82 2.14 -24.06
CA ALA A 405 23.24 2.11 -24.40
C ALA A 405 23.88 0.79 -23.94
N THR A 406 23.56 0.33 -22.73
CA THR A 406 24.01 -0.96 -22.20
C THR A 406 23.51 -2.13 -23.06
N MET A 407 22.25 -2.11 -23.48
CA MET A 407 21.73 -3.13 -24.41
C MET A 407 22.51 -3.13 -25.73
N LYS A 408 22.78 -1.94 -26.28
CA LYS A 408 23.47 -1.77 -27.56
C LYS A 408 24.92 -2.25 -27.50
N SER A 409 25.62 -2.17 -26.37
CA SER A 409 26.99 -2.68 -26.25
C SER A 409 27.07 -4.21 -26.42
N TYR A 410 26.01 -4.94 -26.05
CA TYR A 410 25.93 -6.40 -26.24
C TYR A 410 25.44 -6.78 -27.64
N ASP A 411 24.65 -5.92 -28.29
CA ASP A 411 24.25 -6.12 -29.68
C ASP A 411 25.32 -5.68 -30.70
N ASP A 412 26.46 -5.13 -30.25
CA ASP A 412 27.58 -4.77 -31.12
C ASP A 412 28.16 -6.00 -31.85
N ARG A 413 28.49 -5.80 -33.12
CA ARG A 413 29.02 -6.86 -34.00
C ARG A 413 30.33 -7.43 -33.47
N LYS A 414 31.19 -6.63 -32.83
CA LYS A 414 32.46 -7.13 -32.27
C LYS A 414 32.20 -8.07 -31.10
N HIS A 415 31.32 -7.68 -30.17
CA HIS A 415 30.93 -8.53 -29.04
C HIS A 415 30.30 -9.84 -29.51
N GLN A 416 29.30 -9.77 -30.40
CA GLN A 416 28.66 -10.98 -30.91
C GLN A 416 29.66 -11.87 -31.66
N LYS A 417 30.60 -11.29 -32.40
CA LYS A 417 31.65 -12.04 -33.08
C LYS A 417 32.57 -12.75 -32.09
N SER A 418 33.03 -12.09 -31.02
CA SER A 418 33.91 -12.75 -30.03
C SER A 418 33.24 -13.94 -29.36
N ILE A 419 31.93 -13.85 -29.06
CA ILE A 419 31.17 -14.97 -28.51
C ILE A 419 31.02 -16.10 -29.55
N LYS A 420 30.66 -15.77 -30.79
CA LYS A 420 30.53 -16.78 -31.86
C LYS A 420 31.85 -17.49 -32.16
N ASP A 421 32.96 -16.75 -32.20
CA ASP A 421 34.30 -17.29 -32.43
C ASP A 421 34.71 -18.23 -31.28
N LEU A 422 34.38 -17.90 -30.03
CA LEU A 422 34.60 -18.78 -28.88
C LEU A 422 33.89 -20.13 -29.06
N TYR A 423 32.61 -20.13 -29.47
CA TYR A 423 31.88 -21.37 -29.75
C TYR A 423 32.45 -22.15 -30.94
N LEU A 424 32.92 -21.47 -31.99
CA LEU A 424 33.59 -22.11 -33.12
C LEU A 424 34.88 -22.80 -32.69
N VAL A 425 35.70 -22.15 -31.86
CA VAL A 425 36.93 -22.74 -31.31
C VAL A 425 36.62 -23.95 -30.43
N PHE A 426 35.64 -23.85 -29.52
CA PHE A 426 35.22 -25.00 -28.69
C PHE A 426 34.69 -26.17 -29.53
N ARG A 427 33.95 -25.87 -30.61
CA ARG A 427 33.46 -26.89 -31.54
C ARG A 427 34.61 -27.57 -32.27
N LEU A 428 35.60 -26.82 -32.76
CA LEU A 428 36.76 -27.35 -33.45
C LEU A 428 37.68 -28.17 -32.52
N ALA A 429 37.88 -27.73 -31.27
CA ALA A 429 38.66 -28.46 -30.28
C ALA A 429 38.03 -29.80 -29.83
N LYS A 430 36.71 -29.96 -30.00
CA LYS A 430 36.01 -31.24 -29.77
C LYS A 430 35.85 -32.09 -31.03
N LEU A 431 36.07 -31.51 -32.21
CA LEU A 431 36.01 -32.18 -33.51
C LEU A 431 37.38 -32.59 -34.06
N THR A 432 38.48 -32.21 -33.40
CA THR A 432 39.78 -32.86 -33.67
C THR A 432 39.61 -34.36 -33.46
N PRO A 433 39.85 -35.18 -34.49
CA PRO A 433 39.69 -36.62 -34.36
C PRO A 433 40.62 -37.10 -33.24
N PHE A 434 40.18 -38.14 -32.52
CA PHE A 434 41.10 -39.06 -31.88
C PHE A 434 42.04 -39.64 -32.97
N SER A 435 43.10 -38.90 -33.32
CA SER A 435 44.18 -39.41 -34.15
C SER A 435 45.23 -40.02 -33.23
N GLY A 436 45.07 -41.33 -32.99
CA GLY A 436 46.11 -42.26 -32.56
C GLY A 436 46.34 -42.38 -31.06
N ARG A 437 46.03 -43.53 -30.47
CA ARG A 437 46.85 -44.76 -30.46
C ARG A 437 46.03 -45.94 -29.96
#